data_AF-A0A835A9C5-F1
#
_entry.id   AF-A0A835A9C5-F1
#
_cell.length_a   1.000
_cell.length_b   1.000
_cell.length_c   1.000
_cell.angle_alpha   90.00
_cell.angle_beta   90.00
_cell.angle_gamma   90.00
#
_symmetry.space_group_name_H-M   'P 1'
#
loop_
_entity.id
_entity.type
_entity.pdbx_description
1 polymer ?
#
loop_
_entity_poly.entity_id
_entity_poly.type
_entity_poly.pdbx_seq_one_letter_code
_entity_poly.pdbx_strand_id
1 'polypeptide(L)' 'MSLEPFQMTILARQAFGSSIFREILILACWAIWYHMNSIISDQGLRSFARWRTTFVKEIMKLLTLRRPTSGEG' A
#
# COMPACT_ATOMS: atom_id res chain seq x y z
N MET A 1 -5.09 20.42 -14.54
CA MET A 1 -5.06 19.45 -15.67
C MET A 1 -5.03 18.05 -15.06
N SER A 2 -6.14 17.30 -15.11
CA SER A 2 -6.10 15.87 -14.82
C SER A 2 -5.66 15.13 -16.08
N LEU A 3 -4.86 14.09 -15.93
CA LEU A 3 -4.50 13.23 -17.05
C LEU A 3 -5.77 12.50 -17.55
N GLU A 4 -5.82 12.29 -18.86
CA GLU A 4 -6.84 11.46 -19.48
C GLU A 4 -6.64 9.99 -19.01
N PRO A 5 -7.71 9.24 -18.70
CA PRO A 5 -7.62 7.92 -18.07
C PRO A 5 -6.69 6.92 -18.76
N PHE A 6 -6.57 6.98 -20.10
CA PHE A 6 -5.66 6.11 -20.85
C PHE A 6 -4.19 6.42 -20.52
N GLN A 7 -3.84 7.70 -20.43
CA GLN A 7 -2.49 8.14 -20.05
C GLN A 7 -2.15 7.73 -18.61
N MET A 8 -3.11 7.82 -17.69
CA MET A 8 -2.93 7.31 -16.31
C MET A 8 -2.65 5.81 -16.30
N THR A 9 -3.33 5.06 -17.16
CA THR A 9 -3.16 3.61 -17.27
C THR A 9 -1.78 3.24 -17.84
N ILE A 10 -1.29 3.97 -18.85
CA ILE A 10 0.06 3.75 -19.40
C ILE A 10 1.13 4.01 -18.34
N LEU A 11 1.04 5.15 -17.63
CA LEU A 11 2.00 5.49 -16.57
C LEU A 11 1.98 4.47 -15.44
N ALA A 12 0.78 4.00 -15.04
CA ALA A 12 0.65 2.95 -14.03
C ALA A 12 1.32 1.64 -14.49
N ARG A 13 1.17 1.25 -15.76
CA ARG A 13 1.81 0.04 -16.32
C ARG A 13 3.33 0.16 -16.38
N GLN A 14 3.85 1.33 -16.74
CA GLN A 14 5.29 1.59 -16.74
C GLN A 14 5.85 1.54 -15.31
N ALA A 15 5.16 2.16 -14.35
CA ALA A 15 5.52 2.11 -12.94
C ALA A 15 5.40 0.69 -12.33
N PHE A 16 4.50 -0.15 -12.86
CA PHE A 16 4.31 -1.53 -12.41
C PHE A 16 5.54 -2.42 -12.61
N GLY A 17 6.46 -2.06 -13.50
CA GLY A 17 7.76 -2.71 -13.62
C GLY A 17 8.63 -2.57 -12.37
N SER A 18 8.38 -1.56 -11.52
CA SER A 18 9.11 -1.35 -10.27
C SER A 18 8.66 -2.33 -9.18
N SER A 19 9.61 -3.08 -8.62
CA SER A 19 9.37 -3.99 -7.49
C SER A 19 8.81 -3.25 -6.27
N ILE A 20 9.31 -2.05 -6.00
CA ILE A 20 8.85 -1.19 -4.90
C ILE A 20 7.38 -0.79 -5.10
N PHE A 21 7.01 -0.40 -6.32
CA PHE A 21 5.64 -0.02 -6.63
C PHE A 21 4.68 -1.20 -6.49
N ARG A 22 5.09 -2.39 -6.93
CA ARG A 22 4.31 -3.63 -6.76
C ARG A 22 4.13 -4.00 -5.29
N GLU A 23 5.17 -3.90 -4.47
CA GLU A 23 5.08 -4.13 -3.02
C GLU A 23 4.09 -3.17 -2.36
N ILE A 24 4.15 -1.88 -2.71
CA ILE A 24 3.20 -0.87 -2.22
C ILE A 24 1.76 -1.19 -2.63
N LEU A 25 1.54 -1.59 -3.88
CA LEU A 25 0.21 -1.98 -4.39
C LEU A 25 -0.33 -3.22 -3.67
N ILE A 26 0.50 -4.25 -3.49
CA ILE A 26 0.11 -5.47 -2.79
C ILE A 26 -0.26 -5.15 -1.33
N LEU A 27 0.51 -4.31 -0.65
CA LEU A 27 0.19 -3.84 0.70
C LEU A 27 -1.11 -3.03 0.75
N ALA A 28 -1.37 -2.17 -0.24
CA ALA A 28 -2.61 -1.40 -0.31
C ALA A 28 -3.82 -2.34 -0.45
N CYS A 29 -3.75 -3.31 -1.35
CA CYS A 29 -4.76 -4.33 -1.52
C CYS A 29 -4.96 -5.18 -0.25
N TRP A 30 -3.87 -5.60 0.39
CA TRP A 30 -3.91 -6.31 1.67
C TRP A 30 -4.59 -5.49 2.77
N ALA A 31 -4.24 -4.21 2.90
CA ALA A 31 -4.84 -3.33 3.91
C ALA A 31 -6.35 -3.12 3.66
N ILE A 32 -6.78 -3.04 2.40
CA ILE A 32 -8.21 -2.98 2.03
C ILE A 32 -8.91 -4.28 2.45
N TRP A 33 -8.35 -5.43 2.07
CA TRP A 33 -8.91 -6.74 2.40
C TRP A 33 -8.99 -6.94 3.93
N TYR A 34 -7.93 -6.61 4.67
CA TYR A 34 -7.90 -6.69 6.12
C TYR A 34 -8.94 -5.78 6.77
N HIS A 35 -9.08 -4.54 6.29
CA HIS A 35 -10.09 -3.61 6.81
C HIS A 35 -11.51 -4.13 6.57
N MET A 36 -11.79 -4.66 5.37
CA MET A 36 -13.10 -5.25 5.05
C MET A 36 -13.40 -6.51 5.89
N ASN A 37 -12.42 -7.37 6.14
CA ASN A 37 -12.61 -8.54 6.99
C ASN A 37 -12.76 -8.16 8.48
N SER A 38 -12.08 -7.12 8.94
CA SER A 38 -12.27 -6.56 10.29
C SER A 38 -13.67 -5.96 10.46
N ILE A 39 -14.26 -5.36 9.42
CA ILE A 39 -15.65 -4.88 9.45
C ILE A 39 -16.63 -6.04 9.66
N ILE A 40 -16.39 -7.19 9.01
CA ILE A 40 -17.22 -8.40 9.16
C ILE A 40 -17.08 -9.01 10.56
N SER A 41 -15.87 -9.03 11.11
CA SER A 41 -15.57 -9.66 12.40
C SER A 41 -15.92 -8.81 13.63
N ASP A 42 -15.98 -7.48 13.50
CA ASP A 42 -15.95 -6.55 14.65
C ASP A 42 -17.12 -5.53 14.62
N GLN A 43 -18.07 -5.68 13.69
CA GLN A 43 -19.13 -4.70 13.39
C GLN A 43 -18.62 -3.26 13.16
N GLY A 44 -17.34 -3.12 12.80
CA GLY A 44 -16.65 -1.84 12.74
C GLY A 44 -17.24 -0.95 11.65
N LEU A 45 -17.56 0.30 11.98
CA LEU A 45 -17.94 1.31 10.99
C LEU A 45 -16.82 1.46 9.93
N ARG A 46 -17.22 1.54 8.65
CA ARG A 46 -16.31 1.79 7.52
C ARG A 46 -15.59 3.12 7.77
N SER A 47 -14.29 3.07 8.05
CA SER A 47 -13.50 4.26 8.37
C SER A 47 -12.26 4.32 7.49
N PHE A 48 -12.29 5.23 6.51
CA PHE A 48 -11.14 5.50 5.65
C PHE A 48 -9.90 5.93 6.46
N ALA A 49 -10.10 6.68 7.54
CA ALA A 49 -9.01 7.08 8.44
C ALA A 49 -8.33 5.86 9.10
N ARG A 50 -9.12 4.85 9.51
CA ARG A 50 -8.61 3.61 10.09
C ARG A 50 -7.85 2.79 9.05
N TRP A 51 -8.41 2.64 7.85
CA TRP A 51 -7.70 1.98 6.74
C TRP A 51 -6.36 2.66 6.43
N ARG A 52 -6.36 4.00 6.28
CA ARG A 52 -5.15 4.78 5.98
C ARG A 52 -4.09 4.61 7.05
N THR A 53 -4.49 4.61 8.33
CA THR A 53 -3.57 4.43 9.46
C THR A 53 -2.91 3.04 9.42
N THR A 54 -3.70 1.99 9.18
CA THR A 54 -3.17 0.62 9.03
C THR A 54 -2.21 0.53 7.85
N PHE A 55 -2.58 1.09 6.69
CA PHE A 55 -1.75 1.08 5.49
C PHE A 55 -0.40 1.77 5.71
N VAL A 56 -0.39 2.97 6.32
CA VAL A 56 0.85 3.70 6.63
C VAL A 56 1.74 2.89 7.59
N LYS A 57 1.14 2.25 8.60
CA LYS A 57 1.89 1.41 9.55
C LYS A 57 2.58 0.23 8.85
N GLU A 58 1.89 -0.46 7.95
CA GLU A 58 2.46 -1.60 7.21
C GLU A 58 3.56 -1.16 6.22
N ILE A 59 3.39 -0.02 5.54
CA ILE A 59 4.46 0.55 4.70
C ILE A 59 5.69 0.89 5.53
N MET A 60 5.51 1.55 6.68
CA MET A 60 6.63 1.92 7.54
C MET A 60 7.41 0.69 8.02
N LYS A 61 6.72 -0.40 8.36
CA LYS A 61 7.37 -1.68 8.69
C LYS A 61 8.23 -2.18 7.53
N LEU A 62 7.70 -2.23 6.29
CA LEU A 62 8.48 -2.65 5.13
C LEU A 62 9.69 -1.76 4.89
N LEU A 63 9.55 -0.44 5.02
CA LEU A 63 10.66 0.50 4.84
C LEU A 63 11.73 0.34 5.93
N THR A 64 11.35 0.07 7.18
CA THR A 64 12.31 -0.22 8.25
C THR A 64 13.02 -1.55 8.09
N LEU A 65 12.34 -2.58 7.55
CA LEU A 65 12.94 -3.88 7.21
C LEU A 65 13.88 -3.79 6.00
N ARG A 66 13.63 -2.82 5.09
CA ARG A 66 14.47 -2.59 3.91
C ARG A 66 15.68 -1.71 4.19
N ARG A 67 15.86 -1.18 5.41
CA ARG A 67 17.14 -0.54 5.77
C ARG A 67 18.24 -1.58 5.54
N PRO A 68 19.25 -1.31 4.69
CA PRO A 68 20.41 -2.17 4.65
C PRO A 68 21.03 -2.10 6.04
N THR A 69 21.35 -3.26 6.61
CA THR A 69 22.42 -3.37 7.60
C THR A 69 23.73 -2.98 6.91
N SER A 70 23.92 -1.67 6.67
CA SER A 70 25.19 -1.14 6.21
C SER A 70 26.16 -1.18 7.39
N GLY A 71 27.00 -2.22 7.39
CA GLY A 71 28.31 -2.22 8.04
C GLY A 71 28.32 -2.53 9.53
N GLU A 72 28.36 -3.81 9.87
CA GLU A 72 29.28 -4.28 10.90
C GLU A 72 30.42 -4.97 10.15
N GLY A 73 31.53 -4.23 10.01
CA GLY A 73 32.83 -4.71 9.54
C GLY A 73 33.85 -4.53 10.64
#